data_AF-A0A9J6FBM6-F1
#
_entry.id   AF-A0A9J6FBM6-F1
#
_cell.length_a   1.000
_cell.length_b   1.000
_cell.length_c   1.000
_cell.angle_alpha   90.00
_cell.angle_beta   90.00
_cell.angle_gamma   90.00
#
_symmetry.space_group_name_H-M   'P 1'
#
loop_
_entity.id
_entity.type
_entity.pdbx_description
1 polymer ?
#
loop_
_entity_poly.entity_id
_entity_poly.type
_entity_poly.pdbx_seq_one_letter_code
_entity_poly.pdbx_strand_id
1 'polypeptide(L)'
;MVHCAVYGCYNSSTNTAGGCENAQKVRFFAVPTVIRWQCSKTQEMSTKRRAEWFRRINRGDINKEATHYKVCSAHFVSGKPCYLMDDTNPDWAPSLNLGHNIKAASNERSAKQQQRGLWNDGSP
;
A
#
# COMPACT_ATOMS: atom_id res chain seq x y z
N MET A 1 6.88 17.37 7.98
CA MET A 1 5.76 16.42 8.12
C MET A 1 5.82 15.43 6.95
N VAL A 2 5.65 14.13 7.20
CA VAL A 2 5.66 13.11 6.12
C VAL A 2 4.21 12.74 5.81
N HIS A 3 3.84 12.70 4.53
CA HIS A 3 2.54 12.23 4.04
C HIS A 3 2.70 10.95 3.23
N CYS A 4 1.70 10.08 3.28
CA CYS A 4 1.63 8.91 2.40
C CYS A 4 1.45 9.35 0.94
N ALA A 5 2.18 8.73 0.02
CA ALA A 5 2.10 9.02 -1.41
C ALA A 5 0.90 8.38 -2.11
N VAL A 6 0.23 7.42 -1.46
CA VAL A 6 -0.92 6.68 -2.02
C VAL A 6 -2.16 7.58 -2.10
N TYR A 7 -2.90 7.46 -3.20
CA TYR A 7 -4.12 8.24 -3.43
C TYR A 7 -5.18 8.00 -2.35
N GLY A 8 -5.76 9.07 -1.80
CA GLY A 8 -6.79 9.00 -0.75
C GLY A 8 -6.29 8.57 0.63
N CYS A 9 -4.97 8.43 0.83
CA CYS A 9 -4.41 8.12 2.15
C CYS A 9 -4.03 9.41 2.90
N TYR A 10 -4.68 9.64 4.04
CA TYR A 10 -4.44 10.81 4.91
C TYR A 10 -3.47 10.53 6.07
N ASN A 11 -2.84 9.36 6.08
CA ASN A 11 -1.85 9.01 7.09
C ASN A 11 -0.63 9.93 6.97
N SER A 12 -0.25 10.53 8.09
CA SER A 12 0.92 11.38 8.20
C SER A 12 1.78 10.95 9.39
N SER A 13 3.02 11.42 9.45
CA SER A 13 3.91 11.17 10.61
C SER A 13 3.38 11.74 11.92
N THR A 14 2.42 12.65 11.86
CA THR A 14 1.83 13.33 13.02
C THR A 14 0.46 12.80 13.40
N ASN A 15 -0.25 12.13 12.48
CA ASN A 15 -1.57 11.59 12.74
C ASN A 15 -1.50 10.10 13.08
N THR A 16 -2.26 9.67 14.09
CA THR A 16 -2.50 8.26 14.37
C THR A 16 -3.47 7.68 13.34
N ALA A 17 -3.27 6.42 12.94
CA ALA A 17 -4.14 5.78 11.96
C ALA A 17 -5.59 5.70 12.47
N GLY A 18 -6.50 6.47 11.88
CA GLY A 18 -7.91 6.47 12.28
C GLY A 18 -8.27 7.46 13.39
N GLY A 19 -7.37 8.39 13.76
CA GLY A 19 -7.71 9.54 14.60
C GLY A 19 -8.12 9.24 16.05
N CYS A 20 -8.01 7.99 16.51
CA CYS A 20 -8.23 7.65 17.91
C CYS A 20 -6.93 7.79 18.73
N GLU A 21 -7.07 8.12 20.01
CA GLU A 21 -5.95 8.32 20.94
C GLU A 21 -5.05 7.07 21.09
N ASN A 22 -5.62 5.88 20.84
CA ASN A 22 -4.97 4.58 20.98
C ASN A 22 -4.46 3.98 19.67
N ALA A 23 -4.55 4.72 18.55
CA ALA A 23 -4.12 4.20 17.27
C ALA A 23 -2.60 4.10 17.18
N GLN A 24 -2.14 2.92 16.78
CA GLN A 24 -0.72 2.63 16.58
C GLN A 24 -0.12 3.60 15.55
N LYS A 25 1.07 4.13 15.86
CA LYS A 25 1.82 4.99 14.93
C LYS A 25 2.16 4.18 13.68
N VAL A 26 1.73 4.66 12.51
CA VAL A 26 2.06 4.03 11.23
C VAL A 26 3.52 4.27 10.87
N ARG A 27 4.16 3.24 10.31
CA ARG A 27 5.53 3.35 9.83
C ARG A 27 5.52 3.85 8.39
N PHE A 28 6.54 4.62 8.01
CA PHE A 28 6.68 5.13 6.65
C PHE A 28 7.91 4.53 6.00
N PHE A 29 7.74 4.02 4.77
CA PHE A 29 8.79 3.42 3.97
C PHE A 29 9.03 4.26 2.73
N ALA A 30 10.28 4.61 2.47
CA ALA A 30 10.65 5.39 1.30
C ALA A 30 10.52 4.56 0.02
N VAL A 31 10.23 5.23 -1.10
CA VAL A 31 10.29 4.60 -2.42
C VAL A 31 11.70 4.04 -2.66
N PRO A 32 11.85 2.77 -3.10
CA PRO A 32 13.15 2.16 -3.34
C PRO A 32 14.01 2.97 -4.30
N THR A 33 15.28 3.17 -3.96
CA THR A 33 16.28 3.76 -4.86
C THR A 33 16.85 2.68 -5.79
N VAL A 34 17.30 3.10 -6.97
CA VAL A 34 18.00 2.20 -7.90
C VAL A 34 19.45 2.07 -7.46
N ILE A 35 19.86 0.85 -7.11
CA ILE A 35 21.21 0.56 -6.64
C ILE A 35 22.07 0.22 -7.86
N ARG A 36 22.97 1.13 -8.25
CA ARG A 36 23.78 0.98 -9.48
C ARG A 36 25.16 0.36 -9.24
N TRP A 37 25.63 0.32 -8.00
CA TRP A 37 27.05 0.08 -7.68
C TRP A 37 27.36 -1.32 -7.11
N GLN A 38 26.34 -2.16 -6.85
CA GLN A 38 26.56 -3.48 -6.23
C GLN A 38 26.81 -4.59 -7.26
N CYS A 39 25.80 -4.90 -8.07
CA CYS A 39 25.89 -5.84 -9.18
C CYS A 39 24.72 -5.64 -10.14
N SER A 40 24.83 -6.17 -11.37
CA SER A 40 23.80 -6.04 -12.40
C SER A 40 22.44 -6.59 -11.95
N LYS A 41 22.43 -7.68 -11.16
CA LYS A 41 21.19 -8.26 -10.64
C LYS A 41 20.48 -7.35 -9.64
N THR A 42 21.22 -6.77 -8.69
CA THR A 42 20.67 -5.83 -7.70
C THR A 42 20.15 -4.55 -8.40
N GLN A 43 20.84 -4.08 -9.43
CA GLN A 43 20.38 -2.95 -10.24
C GLN A 43 19.07 -3.26 -10.96
N GLU A 44 18.97 -4.42 -11.60
CA GLU A 44 17.76 -4.89 -12.27
C GLU A 44 16.58 -4.98 -11.28
N MET A 45 16.78 -5.66 -10.14
CA MET A 45 15.72 -5.87 -9.15
C MET A 45 15.27 -4.56 -8.50
N SER A 46 16.20 -3.65 -8.18
CA SER A 46 15.84 -2.35 -7.60
C SER A 46 15.12 -1.45 -8.61
N THR A 47 15.49 -1.51 -9.88
CA THR A 47 14.79 -0.81 -10.97
C THR A 47 13.36 -1.35 -11.13
N LYS A 48 13.21 -2.69 -11.19
CA LYS A 48 11.90 -3.34 -11.28
C LYS A 48 11.01 -3.01 -10.08
N ARG A 49 11.56 -3.09 -8.87
CA ARG A 49 10.82 -2.77 -7.64
C ARG A 49 10.35 -1.32 -7.62
N ARG A 50 11.22 -0.38 -8.01
CA ARG A 50 10.88 1.03 -8.10
C ARG A 50 9.77 1.27 -9.12
N ALA A 51 9.86 0.65 -10.30
CA ALA A 51 8.82 0.74 -11.33
C ALA A 51 7.47 0.19 -10.83
N GLU A 52 7.48 -0.96 -10.15
CA GLU A 52 6.29 -1.58 -9.59
C GLU A 52 5.63 -0.70 -8.51
N TRP A 53 6.42 -0.07 -7.64
CA TRP A 53 5.90 0.88 -6.65
C TRP A 53 5.15 2.04 -7.30
N PHE A 54 5.74 2.68 -8.32
CA PHE A 54 5.05 3.76 -9.04
C PHE A 54 3.83 3.26 -9.80
N ARG A 55 3.88 2.07 -10.39
CA ARG A 55 2.75 1.43 -11.06
C ARG A 55 1.58 1.19 -10.11
N ARG A 56 1.84 0.78 -8.86
CA ARG A 56 0.83 0.55 -7.82
C ARG A 56 0.24 1.84 -7.27
N ILE A 57 1.08 2.84 -7.03
CA ILE A 57 0.63 4.15 -6.54
C ILE A 57 -0.21 4.87 -7.61
N ASN A 58 0.14 4.72 -8.88
CA ASN A 58 -0.61 5.18 -10.06
C ASN A 58 -1.15 6.62 -9.92
N ARG A 59 -0.28 7.56 -9.52
CA ARG A 59 -0.62 8.98 -9.33
C ARG A 59 0.05 9.80 -10.43
N GLY A 60 -0.71 10.59 -11.17
CA GLY A 60 -0.21 11.33 -12.34
C GLY A 60 0.69 12.53 -12.02
N ASP A 61 0.58 13.07 -10.81
CA ASP A 61 1.33 14.23 -10.29
C ASP A 61 2.60 13.84 -9.52
N ILE A 62 2.91 12.54 -9.40
CA ILE A 62 4.14 12.07 -8.75
C ILE A 62 5.32 12.13 -9.72
N ASN A 63 6.41 12.75 -9.28
CA ASN A 63 7.67 12.71 -10.00
C ASN A 63 8.35 11.32 -9.81
N LYS A 64 8.47 10.54 -10.90
CA LYS A 64 9.08 9.21 -10.87
C LYS A 64 10.57 9.21 -10.50
N GLU A 65 11.25 10.35 -10.60
CA GLU A 65 12.64 10.52 -10.21
C GLU A 65 12.82 10.84 -8.73
N ALA A 66 11.77 11.35 -8.07
CA ALA A 66 11.85 11.71 -6.68
C ALA A 66 11.93 10.49 -5.75
N THR A 67 12.75 10.62 -4.71
CA THR A 67 13.00 9.58 -3.70
C THR A 67 12.40 9.93 -2.34
N HIS A 68 11.89 11.16 -2.19
CA HIS A 68 11.34 11.67 -0.93
C HIS A 68 9.93 11.14 -0.63
N TYR A 69 9.24 10.55 -1.61
CA TYR A 69 7.93 9.94 -1.40
C TYR A 69 8.02 8.76 -0.43
N LYS A 70 7.03 8.68 0.46
CA LYS A 70 6.92 7.59 1.43
C LYS A 70 5.53 6.96 1.38
N VAL A 71 5.48 5.67 1.65
CA VAL A 71 4.24 4.88 1.73
C VAL A 71 4.11 4.37 3.16
N CYS A 72 2.90 4.46 3.72
CA CYS A 72 2.66 4.01 5.09
C CYS A 72 2.49 2.48 5.18
N SER A 73 2.71 1.92 6.36
CA SER A 73 2.61 0.49 6.64
C SER A 73 1.25 -0.14 6.30
N ALA A 74 0.18 0.65 6.30
CA ALA A 74 -1.17 0.17 6.00
C ALA A 74 -1.38 -0.33 4.55
N HIS A 75 -0.40 -0.11 3.66
CA HIS A 75 -0.44 -0.59 2.27
C HIS A 75 0.30 -1.92 2.05
N PHE A 76 0.84 -2.51 3.12
CA PHE A 76 1.54 -3.79 3.12
C PHE A 76 0.80 -4.76 4.06
N VAL A 77 0.68 -6.03 3.66
CA VAL A 77 0.09 -7.13 4.44
C VAL A 77 0.85 -7.32 5.76
N SER A 78 2.18 -7.43 5.70
CA SER A 78 3.04 -7.54 6.89
C SER A 78 3.36 -6.19 7.54
N GLY A 79 2.77 -5.09 7.06
CA GLY A 79 3.06 -3.74 7.53
C GLY A 79 4.45 -3.20 7.15
N LYS A 80 5.21 -3.91 6.31
CA LYS A 80 6.53 -3.51 5.82
C LYS A 80 6.81 -4.09 4.43
N PRO A 81 7.68 -3.46 3.63
CA PRO A 81 8.14 -4.02 2.37
C PRO A 81 8.98 -5.29 2.62
N CYS A 82 8.86 -6.29 1.76
CA CYS A 82 9.70 -7.49 1.84
C CYS A 82 11.13 -7.23 1.32
N TYR A 83 11.96 -8.28 1.31
CA TYR A 83 13.34 -8.23 0.81
C TYR A 83 13.40 -7.92 -0.70
N LEU A 84 14.47 -7.25 -1.14
CA LEU A 84 14.61 -6.80 -2.54
C LEU A 84 14.56 -7.94 -3.56
N MET A 85 15.15 -9.09 -3.22
CA MET A 85 15.24 -10.23 -4.14
C MET A 85 14.00 -11.14 -4.10
N ASP A 86 13.06 -10.90 -3.19
CA ASP A 86 11.84 -11.69 -3.04
C ASP A 86 10.67 -11.02 -3.78
N ASP A 87 10.72 -11.04 -5.11
CA ASP A 87 9.75 -10.38 -5.99
C ASP A 87 8.40 -11.09 -6.08
N THR A 88 8.35 -12.34 -5.62
CA THR A 88 7.11 -13.14 -5.55
C THR A 88 6.20 -12.74 -4.38
N ASN A 89 6.76 -12.04 -3.40
CA ASN A 89 6.05 -11.69 -2.18
C ASN A 89 4.99 -10.60 -2.42
N PRO A 90 3.76 -10.74 -1.89
CA PRO A 90 2.74 -9.70 -1.99
C PRO A 90 3.14 -8.37 -1.34
N ASP A 91 4.10 -8.38 -0.42
CA ASP A 91 4.68 -7.19 0.25
C ASP A 91 5.91 -6.62 -0.48
N TRP A 92 6.26 -7.12 -1.67
CA TRP A 92 7.37 -6.56 -2.44
C TRP A 92 7.09 -5.12 -2.90
N ALA A 93 5.83 -4.84 -3.19
CA ALA A 93 5.29 -3.53 -3.50
C ALA A 93 3.98 -3.29 -2.75
N PRO A 94 3.57 -2.02 -2.53
CA PRO A 94 2.31 -1.74 -1.87
C PRO A 94 1.15 -2.32 -2.68
N SER A 95 0.30 -3.10 -2.02
CA SER A 95 -0.76 -3.88 -2.65
C SER A 95 -2.15 -3.58 -2.07
N LEU A 96 -2.22 -3.11 -0.81
CA LEU A 96 -3.47 -2.84 -0.11
C LEU A 96 -3.89 -1.35 -0.21
N ASN A 97 -5.20 -1.10 -0.21
CA ASN A 97 -5.80 0.23 -0.05
C ASN A 97 -5.23 1.31 -0.98
N LEU A 98 -5.00 0.96 -2.25
CA LEU A 98 -4.35 1.84 -3.24
C LEU A 98 -5.27 2.96 -3.78
N GLY A 99 -6.48 3.12 -3.27
CA GLY A 99 -7.43 4.18 -3.66
C GLY A 99 -8.10 4.01 -5.02
N HIS A 100 -7.53 3.22 -5.93
CA HIS A 100 -8.03 3.05 -7.31
C HIS A 100 -8.96 1.83 -7.51
N ASN A 101 -9.15 1.00 -6.48
CA ASN A 101 -9.94 -0.24 -6.56
C ASN A 101 -11.40 -0.05 -6.07
N ILE A 102 -12.07 0.99 -6.57
CA ILE A 102 -13.45 1.32 -6.20
C ILE A 102 -14.43 0.19 -6.58
N LYS A 103 -14.10 -0.62 -7.61
CA LYS A 103 -14.99 -1.67 -8.14
C LYS A 103 -14.96 -2.99 -7.36
N ALA A 104 -13.88 -3.33 -6.67
CA ALA A 104 -13.79 -4.58 -5.89
C ALA A 104 -14.45 -4.43 -4.49
N ALA A 105 -14.30 -3.26 -3.87
CA ALA A 105 -14.82 -2.99 -2.53
C ALA A 105 -16.36 -2.90 -2.48
N SER A 106 -17.02 -2.49 -3.57
CA SER A 106 -18.49 -2.48 -3.67
C SER A 106 -19.06 -3.90 -3.68
N ASN A 107 -18.38 -4.84 -4.34
CA ASN A 107 -18.83 -6.22 -4.46
C ASN A 107 -18.73 -6.98 -3.13
N GLU A 108 -17.66 -6.76 -2.36
CA GLU A 108 -17.48 -7.38 -1.04
C GLU A 108 -18.47 -6.83 0.02
N ARG A 109 -18.72 -5.51 0.02
CA ARG A 109 -19.74 -4.90 0.89
C ARG A 109 -21.15 -5.41 0.54
N SER A 110 -21.46 -5.56 -0.74
CA SER A 110 -22.76 -6.10 -1.20
C SER A 110 -22.90 -7.59 -0.82
N ALA A 111 -21.85 -8.39 -1.00
CA ALA A 111 -21.84 -9.81 -0.59
C ALA A 111 -21.99 -10.01 0.92
N LYS A 112 -21.30 -9.19 1.74
CA LYS A 112 -21.47 -9.20 3.21
C LYS A 112 -22.86 -8.77 3.65
N GLN A 113 -23.50 -7.85 2.94
CA GLN A 113 -24.87 -7.42 3.21
C GLN A 113 -25.90 -8.51 2.86
N GLN A 114 -25.70 -9.22 1.75
CA GLN A 114 -26.53 -10.37 1.36
C GLN A 114 -26.44 -11.54 2.36
N GLN A 115 -25.23 -11.89 2.83
CA GLN A 115 -25.07 -12.94 3.86
C GLN A 115 -25.70 -12.57 5.21
N ARG A 116 -25.74 -11.29 5.57
CA ARG A 116 -26.42 -10.80 6.79
C ARG A 116 -27.94 -10.82 6.68
N GLY A 117 -28.50 -10.66 5.48
CA GLY A 117 -29.93 -10.78 5.24
C GLY A 117 -30.45 -12.21 5.35
N LEU A 118 -29.63 -13.20 4.98
CA LEU A 118 -30.02 -14.62 4.96
C LEU A 118 -30.09 -15.29 6.35
N TRP A 119 -29.51 -14.68 7.39
CA TRP A 119 -29.59 -15.21 8.78
C TRP A 119 -30.81 -14.72 9.56
N ASN A 120 -31.56 -13.74 9.05
CA ASN A 120 -32.71 -13.15 9.75
C ASN A 120 -34.07 -13.70 9.27
N ASP A 121 -34.10 -14.64 8.32
CA ASP A 121 -35.32 -15.07 7.62
C ASP A 121 -35.65 -16.58 7.76
N GLY A 122 -35.10 -17.28 8.76
CA GLY A 122 -35.48 -18.67 9.07
C GLY A 122 -35.39 -18.90 10.58
N SER A 123 -36.45 -18.63 11.36
CA SER A 123 -37.62 -19.50 11.62
C SER A 123 -37.25 -20.72 12.49
N PRO A 124 -38.14 -21.34 13.29
CA PRO A 124 -39.53 -21.02 13.67
C PRO A 124 -39.72 -20.67 15.16
#